data_AF-A0A926E316-F1
#
_entry.id   AF-A0A926E316-F1
#
_cell.length_a   1.000
_cell.length_b   1.000
_cell.length_c   1.000
_cell.angle_alpha   90.00
_cell.angle_beta   90.00
_cell.angle_gamma   90.00
#
_symmetry.space_group_name_H-M   'P 1'
#
loop_
_entity.id
_entity.type
_entity.pdbx_description
1 polymer ?
#
loop_
_entity_poly.entity_id
_entity_poly.type
_entity_poly.pdbx_seq_one_letter_code
_entity_poly.pdbx_strand_id
1 'polypeptide(L)'
;MDRCDSYINYLNRNILPFIDYERLQQSYDTEDKSYAKLVLNTLHEAAVKEYGSDCLKCRGELEYAILPGIIRSLGTGRICLALLGIDLQSSGEHCETHFLTKYGVAIQGYIEDEEILAYMQKMYSGEYTYAYTPTVIGDIHLDKNNLPEAIKDFFSDFQNHTDALIQAVIDEEAEGANEDDLEL
;
A
#
# COMPACT_ATOMS: atom_id res chain seq x y z
N MET A 1 -12.70 8.53 -14.84
CA MET A 1 -12.45 8.45 -13.38
C MET A 1 -10.97 8.72 -13.20
N ASP A 2 -10.58 9.49 -12.18
CA ASP A 2 -9.15 9.66 -11.88
C ASP A 2 -8.52 8.30 -11.56
N ARG A 3 -7.25 8.09 -11.92
CA ARG A 3 -6.60 6.77 -11.75
C ARG A 3 -6.39 6.42 -10.29
N CYS A 4 -6.19 7.42 -9.43
CA CYS A 4 -6.13 7.22 -7.98
C CYS A 4 -7.51 6.79 -7.44
N ASP A 5 -8.58 7.45 -7.89
CA ASP A 5 -9.95 7.04 -7.52
C ASP A 5 -10.28 5.62 -7.99
N SER A 6 -9.84 5.25 -9.20
CA SER A 6 -10.00 3.89 -9.75
C SER A 6 -9.31 2.86 -8.86
N TYR A 7 -8.06 3.12 -8.48
CA TYR A 7 -7.31 2.27 -7.57
C TYR A 7 -7.97 2.12 -6.20
N ILE A 8 -8.39 3.22 -5.57
CA ILE A 8 -9.09 3.17 -4.28
C ILE A 8 -10.39 2.36 -4.38
N ASN A 9 -11.17 2.56 -5.45
CA ASN A 9 -12.40 1.81 -5.67
C ASN A 9 -12.14 0.32 -5.86
N TYR A 10 -11.10 -0.05 -6.60
CA TYR A 10 -10.67 -1.43 -6.78
C TYR A 10 -10.26 -2.06 -5.44
N LEU A 11 -9.42 -1.38 -4.65
CA LEU A 11 -9.01 -1.85 -3.32
C LEU A 11 -10.22 -2.14 -2.41
N ASN A 12 -11.15 -1.20 -2.34
CA ASN A 12 -12.34 -1.30 -1.48
C ASN A 12 -13.28 -2.44 -1.88
N ARG A 13 -13.33 -2.81 -3.16
CA ARG A 13 -14.21 -3.87 -3.67
C ARG A 13 -13.56 -5.25 -3.64
N ASN A 14 -12.28 -5.31 -4.02
CA ASN A 14 -11.65 -6.54 -4.45
C ASN A 14 -10.51 -7.02 -3.54
N ILE A 15 -9.98 -6.16 -2.66
CA ILE A 15 -8.82 -6.54 -1.82
C ILE A 15 -9.12 -6.36 -0.34
N LEU A 16 -9.41 -5.13 0.11
CA LEU A 16 -9.52 -4.81 1.54
C LEU A 16 -10.56 -5.67 2.28
N PRO A 17 -11.76 -5.96 1.72
CA PRO A 17 -12.75 -6.82 2.40
C PRO A 17 -12.29 -8.27 2.62
N PHE A 18 -11.30 -8.74 1.85
CA PHE A 18 -10.83 -10.13 1.86
C PHE A 18 -9.52 -10.32 2.64
N ILE A 19 -8.95 -9.24 3.19
CA ILE A 19 -7.78 -9.32 4.07
C ILE A 19 -8.23 -9.88 5.42
N ASP A 20 -7.55 -10.94 5.86
CA ASP A 20 -7.60 -11.39 7.26
C ASP A 20 -6.71 -10.48 8.10
N TYR A 21 -7.29 -9.40 8.64
CA TYR A 21 -6.56 -8.38 9.39
C TYR A 21 -5.93 -8.89 10.69
N GLU A 22 -6.49 -9.93 11.30
CA GLU A 22 -5.90 -10.56 12.48
C GLU A 22 -4.63 -11.33 12.09
N ARG A 23 -4.70 -12.14 11.03
CA ARG A 23 -3.53 -12.83 10.46
C ARG A 23 -2.48 -11.86 9.95
N LEU A 24 -2.89 -10.75 9.32
CA LEU A 24 -1.98 -9.69 8.88
C LEU A 24 -1.20 -9.12 10.07
N GLN A 25 -1.90 -8.79 11.15
CA GLN A 25 -1.28 -8.24 12.35
C GLN A 25 -0.29 -9.23 13.00
N GLN A 26 -0.64 -10.52 13.05
CA GLN A 26 0.26 -11.58 13.53
C GLN A 26 1.47 -11.74 12.60
N SER A 27 1.27 -11.62 11.29
CA SER A 27 2.32 -11.78 10.29
C SER A 27 3.40 -10.71 10.40
N TYR A 28 3.12 -9.51 10.92
CA TYR A 28 4.16 -8.49 11.14
C TYR A 28 5.24 -8.94 12.13
N ASP A 29 4.87 -9.85 13.05
CA ASP A 29 5.74 -10.33 14.12
C ASP A 29 6.44 -11.65 13.79
N THR A 30 6.18 -12.23 12.62
CA THR A 30 6.91 -13.42 12.14
C THR A 30 8.24 -13.02 11.50
N GLU A 31 9.17 -13.98 11.41
CA GLU A 31 10.46 -13.77 10.76
C GLU A 31 10.26 -13.51 9.25
N ASP A 32 9.48 -14.38 8.58
CA ASP A 32 9.24 -14.37 7.13
C ASP A 32 8.27 -13.29 6.63
N LYS A 33 7.33 -12.88 7.48
CA LYS A 33 6.22 -11.95 7.20
C LYS A 33 5.41 -12.35 5.97
N SER A 34 5.31 -13.64 5.67
CA SER A 34 4.82 -14.12 4.37
C SER A 34 3.40 -13.68 4.03
N TYR A 35 2.48 -13.64 5.00
CA TYR A 35 1.12 -13.19 4.74
C TYR A 35 1.06 -11.67 4.51
N ALA A 36 1.84 -10.89 5.26
CA ALA A 36 1.95 -9.46 5.03
C ALA A 36 2.64 -9.14 3.68
N LYS A 37 3.64 -9.93 3.26
CA LYS A 37 4.25 -9.84 1.93
C LYS A 37 3.26 -10.16 0.80
N LEU A 38 2.44 -11.18 0.98
CA LEU A 38 1.34 -11.51 0.04
C LEU A 38 0.35 -10.35 -0.11
N VAL A 39 -0.09 -9.77 1.02
CA VAL A 39 -1.01 -8.62 0.99
C VAL A 39 -0.35 -7.42 0.32
N LEU A 40 0.91 -7.11 0.64
CA LEU A 40 1.63 -6.01 0.00
C LEU A 40 1.76 -6.22 -1.52
N ASN A 41 2.09 -7.43 -1.96
CA ASN A 41 2.17 -7.75 -3.37
C ASN A 41 0.82 -7.59 -4.09
N THR A 42 -0.25 -8.06 -3.45
CA THR A 42 -1.62 -7.90 -3.96
C THR A 42 -1.99 -6.42 -4.16
N LEU A 43 -1.66 -5.58 -3.18
CA LEU A 43 -1.89 -4.13 -3.30
C LEU A 43 -1.01 -3.51 -4.40
N HIS A 44 0.23 -3.98 -4.53
CA HIS A 44 1.19 -3.53 -5.54
C HIS A 44 0.71 -3.85 -6.96
N GLU A 45 0.33 -5.10 -7.24
CA GLU A 45 -0.18 -5.51 -8.56
C GLU A 45 -1.43 -4.72 -8.95
N ALA A 46 -2.34 -4.48 -8.00
CA ALA A 46 -3.49 -3.61 -8.24
C ALA A 46 -3.07 -2.17 -8.55
N ALA A 47 -2.05 -1.62 -7.89
CA ALA A 47 -1.52 -0.29 -8.22
C ALA A 47 -0.88 -0.27 -9.61
N VAL A 48 -0.12 -1.30 -9.98
CA VAL A 48 0.51 -1.43 -11.30
C VAL A 48 -0.55 -1.54 -12.40
N LYS A 49 -1.64 -2.27 -12.17
CA LYS A 49 -2.78 -2.37 -13.09
C LYS A 49 -3.42 -1.00 -13.32
N GLU A 50 -3.81 -0.31 -12.26
CA GLU A 50 -4.56 0.95 -12.32
C GLU A 50 -3.69 2.13 -12.79
N TYR A 51 -2.44 2.19 -12.32
CA TYR A 51 -1.44 3.17 -12.76
C TYR A 51 -0.66 2.75 -14.01
N GLY A 52 -0.90 1.56 -14.54
CA GLY A 52 -0.33 1.05 -15.80
C GLY A 52 1.18 0.85 -15.77
N SER A 53 1.82 1.01 -14.61
CA SER A 53 3.27 1.00 -14.42
C SER A 53 3.59 0.89 -12.94
N ASP A 54 4.64 0.15 -12.60
CA ASP A 54 5.29 0.17 -11.29
C ASP A 54 6.25 1.36 -11.13
N CYS A 55 6.40 2.17 -12.18
CA CYS A 55 7.28 3.32 -12.25
C CYS A 55 6.47 4.58 -12.58
N LEU A 56 6.30 5.45 -11.57
CA LEU A 56 5.64 6.75 -11.67
C LEU A 56 6.67 7.87 -11.77
N LYS A 57 6.24 9.08 -12.09
CA LYS A 57 7.13 10.23 -12.27
C LYS A 57 6.54 11.49 -11.64
N CYS A 58 7.34 12.17 -10.83
CA CYS A 58 7.01 13.51 -10.35
C CYS A 58 6.84 14.48 -11.51
N ARG A 59 5.84 15.35 -11.44
CA ARG A 59 5.44 16.27 -12.53
C ARG A 59 5.18 15.51 -13.85
N GLY A 60 4.65 14.30 -13.73
CA GLY A 60 4.19 13.46 -14.84
C GLY A 60 2.71 13.66 -15.13
N GLU A 61 2.06 12.60 -15.60
CA GLU A 61 0.63 12.59 -15.93
C GLU A 61 -0.27 12.55 -14.69
N LEU A 62 0.22 11.95 -13.61
CA LEU A 62 -0.47 11.89 -12.33
C LEU A 62 -0.03 13.06 -11.45
N GLU A 63 -1.00 13.74 -10.85
CA GLU A 63 -0.72 14.78 -9.84
C GLU A 63 -0.55 14.18 -8.44
N TYR A 64 -1.30 13.11 -8.17
CA TYR A 64 -1.38 12.46 -6.87
C TYR A 64 -1.49 10.96 -7.05
N ALA A 65 -0.94 10.19 -6.11
CA ALA A 65 -1.10 8.75 -6.10
C ALA A 65 -1.15 8.19 -4.67
N ILE A 66 -2.04 7.21 -4.46
CA ILE A 66 -1.98 6.32 -3.30
C ILE A 66 -1.10 5.13 -3.66
N LEU A 67 -0.02 4.92 -2.92
CA LEU A 67 0.95 3.87 -3.15
C LEU A 67 0.98 2.88 -1.97
N PRO A 68 0.94 1.57 -2.23
CA PRO A 68 1.09 0.58 -1.19
C PRO A 68 2.53 0.50 -0.73
N GLY A 69 2.71 0.45 0.58
CA GLY A 69 4.02 0.52 1.20
C GLY A 69 4.04 0.00 2.62
N ILE A 70 5.14 0.33 3.28
CA ILE A 70 5.47 -0.11 4.61
C ILE A 70 5.85 1.10 5.42
N ILE A 71 5.38 1.12 6.66
CA ILE A 71 5.88 2.02 7.67
C ILE A 71 6.64 1.25 8.74
N ARG A 72 7.57 1.92 9.39
CA ARG A 72 8.22 1.47 10.61
C ARG A 72 8.20 2.60 11.63
N SER A 73 7.50 2.40 12.74
CA SER A 73 7.50 3.35 13.86
C SER A 73 8.92 3.49 14.40
N LEU A 74 9.39 4.73 14.60
CA LEU A 74 10.69 4.97 15.21
C LEU A 74 10.67 4.69 16.72
N GLY A 75 9.54 4.94 17.38
CA GLY A 75 9.38 4.73 18.82
C GLY A 75 9.29 3.26 19.22
N THR A 76 8.58 2.44 18.45
CA THR A 76 8.33 1.02 18.80
C THR A 76 9.11 0.04 17.93
N GLY A 77 9.63 0.48 16.78
CA GLY A 77 10.22 -0.39 15.77
C GLY A 77 9.20 -1.27 15.03
N ARG A 78 7.91 -1.17 15.36
CA ARG A 78 6.84 -1.97 14.75
C ARG A 78 6.64 -1.59 13.30
N ILE A 79 6.36 -2.61 12.50
CA ILE A 79 6.06 -2.49 11.09
C ILE A 79 4.55 -2.59 10.87
N CYS A 80 4.08 -1.94 9.83
CA CYS A 80 2.72 -2.05 9.33
C CYS A 80 2.72 -1.83 7.82
N LEU A 81 1.84 -2.51 7.09
CA LEU A 81 1.53 -2.06 5.73
C LEU A 81 0.71 -0.77 5.80
N ALA A 82 0.89 0.08 4.81
CA ALA A 82 0.12 1.30 4.66
C ALA A 82 -0.17 1.58 3.19
N LEU A 83 -1.26 2.31 2.96
CA LEU A 83 -1.46 3.06 1.74
C LEU A 83 -0.98 4.49 2.00
N LEU A 84 -0.01 4.93 1.21
CA LEU A 84 0.71 6.19 1.40
C LEU A 84 0.30 7.13 0.28
N GLY A 85 -0.25 8.28 0.63
CA GLY A 85 -0.61 9.30 -0.35
C GLY A 85 0.58 10.20 -0.66
N ILE A 86 0.93 10.26 -1.94
CA ILE A 86 2.11 10.92 -2.45
C ILE A 86 1.71 12.01 -3.45
N ASP A 87 2.08 13.26 -3.15
CA ASP A 87 1.95 14.39 -4.05
C ASP A 87 3.11 14.39 -5.06
N LEU A 88 2.78 14.06 -6.31
CA LEU A 88 3.75 13.97 -7.41
C LEU A 88 4.07 15.34 -8.00
N GLN A 89 3.27 16.36 -7.75
CA GLN A 89 3.56 17.75 -8.12
C GLN A 89 4.54 18.40 -7.14
N SER A 90 4.47 18.00 -5.85
CA SER A 90 5.40 18.39 -4.78
C SER A 90 6.61 17.46 -4.68
N SER A 91 7.11 16.94 -5.81
CA SER A 91 8.34 16.13 -5.85
C SER A 91 8.30 14.87 -4.97
N GLY A 92 7.14 14.22 -4.86
CA GLY A 92 6.97 12.96 -4.13
C GLY A 92 6.70 13.15 -2.64
N GLU A 93 6.16 14.30 -2.24
CA GLU A 93 5.88 14.58 -0.84
C GLU A 93 4.81 13.62 -0.29
N HIS A 94 5.10 13.00 0.85
CA HIS A 94 4.13 12.16 1.56
C HIS A 94 3.16 13.02 2.36
N CYS A 95 1.87 12.92 2.05
CA CYS A 95 0.82 13.79 2.58
C CYS A 95 -0.19 13.07 3.47
N GLU A 96 -0.39 11.76 3.30
CA GLU A 96 -1.33 10.99 4.11
C GLU A 96 -0.92 9.52 4.28
N THR A 97 -1.35 8.92 5.38
CA THR A 97 -1.10 7.51 5.69
C THR A 97 -2.39 6.81 6.11
N HIS A 98 -2.70 5.70 5.44
CA HIS A 98 -3.76 4.78 5.81
C HIS A 98 -3.14 3.45 6.28
N PHE A 99 -3.18 3.20 7.58
CA PHE A 99 -2.54 2.06 8.23
C PHE A 99 -3.42 0.80 8.12
N LEU A 100 -2.85 -0.34 7.73
CA LEU A 100 -3.57 -1.62 7.71
C LEU A 100 -3.38 -2.35 9.05
N THR A 101 -4.35 -2.16 9.94
CA THR A 101 -4.32 -2.64 11.33
C THR A 101 -5.23 -3.85 11.53
N LYS A 102 -5.20 -4.48 12.71
CA LYS A 102 -6.19 -5.51 13.10
C LYS A 102 -7.65 -5.03 13.08
N TYR A 103 -7.91 -3.72 13.08
CA TYR A 103 -9.26 -3.13 12.99
C TYR A 103 -9.63 -2.73 11.56
N GLY A 104 -8.83 -3.12 10.56
CA GLY A 104 -8.95 -2.62 9.19
C GLY A 104 -8.10 -1.38 8.96
N VAL A 105 -8.53 -0.56 8.00
CA VAL A 105 -7.81 0.65 7.58
C VAL A 105 -8.06 1.80 8.58
N ALA A 106 -6.99 2.29 9.21
CA ALA A 106 -7.02 3.46 10.09
C ALA A 106 -6.32 4.64 9.43
N ILE A 107 -7.02 5.78 9.30
CA ILE A 107 -6.52 6.97 8.59
C ILE A 107 -5.84 7.91 9.60
N GLN A 108 -4.61 8.35 9.30
CA GLN A 108 -3.90 9.28 10.17
C GLN A 108 -4.70 10.59 10.36
N GLY A 109 -4.90 11.00 11.62
CA GLY A 109 -5.63 12.23 11.93
C GLY A 109 -7.16 12.11 11.90
N TYR A 110 -7.70 10.97 11.45
CA TYR A 110 -9.14 10.72 11.34
C TYR A 110 -9.51 9.38 12.00
N ILE A 111 -9.35 9.31 13.32
CA ILE A 111 -9.74 8.14 14.13
C ILE A 111 -10.67 8.63 15.25
N GLU A 112 -11.95 8.27 15.15
CA GLU A 112 -12.98 8.65 16.13
C GLU A 112 -13.09 7.63 17.27
N ASP A 113 -12.84 6.35 16.99
CA ASP A 113 -12.93 5.27 17.97
C ASP A 113 -11.75 5.32 18.96
N GLU A 114 -12.06 5.44 20.25
CA GLU A 114 -11.07 5.56 21.32
C GLU A 114 -10.17 4.31 21.46
N GLU A 115 -10.71 3.11 21.20
CA GLU A 115 -9.94 1.86 21.28
C GLU A 115 -8.92 1.80 20.14
N ILE A 116 -9.34 2.14 18.92
CA ILE A 116 -8.45 2.21 17.76
C ILE A 116 -7.41 3.31 17.97
N LEU A 117 -7.80 4.47 18.47
CA LEU A 117 -6.88 5.56 18.76
C LEU A 117 -5.82 5.15 19.79
N ALA A 118 -6.22 4.53 20.90
CA ALA A 118 -5.31 4.03 21.92
C ALA A 118 -4.36 2.95 21.37
N TYR A 119 -4.87 2.06 20.51
CA TYR A 119 -4.07 1.08 19.80
C TYR A 119 -3.02 1.74 18.91
N MET A 120 -3.42 2.71 18.08
CA MET A 120 -2.53 3.43 17.17
C MET A 120 -1.47 4.22 17.92
N GLN A 121 -1.85 4.89 19.01
CA GLN A 121 -0.89 5.59 19.87
C GLN A 121 0.11 4.62 20.53
N LYS A 122 -0.34 3.43 20.91
CA LYS A 122 0.56 2.43 21.51
C LYS A 122 1.54 1.83 20.50
N MET A 123 1.07 1.54 19.28
CA MET A 123 1.84 0.76 18.32
C MET A 123 2.64 1.62 17.35
N TYR A 124 2.09 2.76 16.94
CA TYR A 124 2.59 3.57 15.82
C TYR A 124 2.59 5.08 16.14
N SER A 125 2.65 5.48 17.41
CA SER A 125 2.77 6.90 17.76
C SER A 125 4.09 7.52 17.32
N GLY A 126 4.02 8.83 17.02
CA GLY A 126 5.17 9.66 16.72
C GLY A 126 5.65 9.51 15.29
N GLU A 127 6.95 9.69 15.11
CA GLU A 127 7.61 9.62 13.81
C GLU A 127 7.75 8.18 13.32
N TYR A 128 7.71 8.03 12.00
CA TYR A 128 7.93 6.76 11.32
C TYR A 128 8.82 6.95 10.10
N THR A 129 9.55 5.91 9.74
CA THR A 129 10.12 5.78 8.40
C THR A 129 9.10 5.06 7.52
N TYR A 130 9.04 5.43 6.24
CA TYR A 130 8.17 4.77 5.28
C TYR A 130 8.92 4.48 3.98
N ALA A 131 8.40 3.55 3.20
CA ALA A 131 8.74 3.35 1.81
C ALA A 131 7.54 2.73 1.09
N TYR A 132 7.39 3.00 -0.20
CA TYR A 132 6.33 2.45 -1.02
C TYR A 132 6.91 1.59 -2.16
N THR A 133 6.09 0.69 -2.68
CA THR A 133 6.54 -0.35 -3.62
C THR A 133 6.75 0.17 -5.04
N PRO A 134 5.87 1.00 -5.64
CA PRO A 134 6.19 1.58 -6.94
C PRO A 134 7.40 2.52 -6.85
N THR A 135 8.16 2.69 -7.92
CA THR A 135 9.23 3.68 -7.96
C THR A 135 8.69 5.01 -8.46
N VAL A 136 8.91 6.08 -7.70
CA VAL A 136 8.58 7.45 -8.14
C VAL A 136 9.88 8.14 -8.56
N ILE A 137 10.03 8.37 -9.87
CA ILE A 137 11.16 9.10 -10.43
C ILE A 137 11.02 10.58 -10.06
N GLY A 138 12.06 11.12 -9.44
CA GLY A 138 12.11 12.53 -9.02
C GLY A 138 11.54 12.77 -7.63
N ASP A 139 11.25 11.71 -6.87
CA ASP A 139 11.04 11.83 -5.42
C ASP A 139 12.36 12.22 -4.73
N ILE A 140 12.32 13.30 -3.94
CA ILE A 140 13.47 13.81 -3.17
C ILE A 140 13.34 13.59 -1.66
N HIS A 141 12.18 13.11 -1.20
CA HIS A 141 11.84 12.85 0.20
C HIS A 141 12.21 11.42 0.62
N LEU A 142 12.12 10.45 -0.28
CA LEU A 142 12.44 9.05 -0.01
C LEU A 142 13.87 8.67 -0.43
N ASP A 143 14.77 8.51 0.54
CA ASP A 143 16.09 7.93 0.28
C ASP A 143 16.04 6.40 0.32
N LYS A 144 15.81 5.78 -0.85
CA LYS A 144 15.75 4.32 -1.00
C LYS A 144 17.06 3.61 -0.61
N ASN A 145 18.21 4.30 -0.65
CA ASN A 145 19.50 3.68 -0.31
C ASN A 145 19.67 3.52 1.20
N ASN A 146 19.05 4.40 1.97
CA ASN A 146 19.19 4.46 3.43
C ASN A 146 17.96 3.95 4.18
N LEU A 147 17.20 3.03 3.58
CA LEU A 147 16.08 2.40 4.27
C LEU A 147 16.55 1.50 5.43
N PRO A 148 15.80 1.43 6.55
CA PRO A 148 16.01 0.45 7.60
C PRO A 148 15.97 -0.98 7.04
N GLU A 149 16.81 -1.86 7.58
CA GLU A 149 16.92 -3.25 7.10
C GLU A 149 15.58 -3.97 7.09
N ALA A 150 14.77 -3.76 8.13
CA ALA A 150 13.48 -4.42 8.22
C ALA A 150 12.48 -4.00 7.11
N ILE A 151 12.64 -2.83 6.48
CA ILE A 151 11.89 -2.44 5.28
C ILE A 151 12.52 -3.07 4.03
N LYS A 152 13.85 -3.09 3.93
CA LYS A 152 14.59 -3.71 2.81
C LYS A 152 14.29 -5.20 2.70
N ASP A 153 14.31 -5.93 3.81
CA ASP A 153 13.96 -7.35 3.89
C ASP A 153 12.58 -7.61 3.32
N PHE A 154 11.62 -6.75 3.65
CA PHE A 154 10.26 -6.86 3.17
C PHE A 154 10.17 -6.64 1.66
N PHE A 155 10.89 -5.66 1.13
CA PHE A 155 10.92 -5.35 -0.31
C PHE A 155 11.75 -6.33 -1.15
N SER A 156 12.60 -7.14 -0.52
CA SER A 156 13.50 -8.06 -1.22
C SER A 156 12.78 -9.16 -2.00
N ASP A 157 11.63 -9.61 -1.52
CA ASP A 157 10.96 -10.82 -2.00
C ASP A 157 9.42 -10.79 -1.92
N PHE A 158 8.81 -9.63 -1.60
CA PHE A 158 7.34 -9.57 -1.50
C PHE A 158 6.64 -9.99 -2.79
N GLN A 159 7.21 -9.67 -3.95
CA GLN A 159 6.67 -10.06 -5.26
C GLN A 159 6.64 -11.58 -5.48
N ASN A 160 7.45 -12.35 -4.74
CA ASN A 160 7.42 -13.81 -4.80
C ASN A 160 6.23 -14.41 -4.05
N HIS A 161 5.50 -13.59 -3.27
CA HIS A 161 4.35 -14.01 -2.48
C HIS A 161 3.08 -13.72 -3.26
N THR A 162 2.54 -14.76 -3.90
CA THR A 162 1.32 -14.69 -4.70
C THR A 162 0.26 -15.62 -4.13
N ASP A 163 -1.00 -15.28 -4.35
CA ASP A 163 -2.14 -16.14 -4.06
C ASP A 163 -2.93 -16.30 -5.36
N ALA A 164 -3.05 -17.56 -5.80
CA ALA A 164 -3.67 -17.87 -7.09
C ALA A 164 -5.14 -17.43 -7.16
N LEU A 165 -5.86 -17.37 -6.02
CA LEU A 165 -7.26 -16.93 -6.00
C LEU A 165 -7.36 -15.41 -6.16
N ILE A 166 -6.45 -14.66 -5.53
CA ILE A 166 -6.39 -13.21 -5.68
C ILE A 166 -5.93 -12.85 -7.10
N GLN A 167 -4.97 -13.59 -7.64
CA GLN A 167 -4.50 -13.38 -9.01
C GLN A 167 -5.62 -13.60 -10.03
N ALA A 168 -6.43 -14.65 -9.86
CA ALA A 168 -7.57 -14.90 -10.74
C ALA A 168 -8.59 -13.73 -10.73
N VAL A 169 -8.85 -13.09 -9.59
CA VAL A 169 -9.73 -11.90 -9.51
C VAL A 169 -9.10 -10.69 -10.23
N ILE A 170 -7.79 -10.49 -10.08
CA ILE A 170 -7.06 -9.43 -10.79
C ILE A 170 -7.14 -9.61 -12.31
N ASP A 171 -6.97 -10.85 -12.76
CA ASP A 171 -6.94 -11.23 -14.18
C ASP A 171 -8.34 -11.23 -14.82
N GLU A 172 -9.38 -11.74 -14.14
CA GLU A 172 -10.77 -11.78 -14.65
C GLU A 172 -11.33 -10.37 -14.93
N GLU A 173 -11.04 -9.38 -14.07
CA GLU A 173 -11.44 -8.00 -14.34
C GLU A 173 -10.65 -7.34 -15.50
N ALA A 174 -9.44 -7.83 -15.82
CA ALA A 174 -8.68 -7.32 -16.97
C ALA A 174 -9.25 -7.82 -18.31
N GLU A 175 -9.85 -9.01 -18.33
CA GLU A 175 -10.50 -9.57 -19.53
C GLU A 175 -11.91 -8.98 -19.74
N GLY A 176 -12.66 -8.72 -18.68
CA GLY A 176 -14.00 -8.11 -18.76
C GLY A 176 -14.05 -6.66 -19.24
N ALA A 177 -12.91 -5.95 -19.23
CA ALA A 177 -12.81 -4.56 -19.72
C ALA A 177 -12.59 -4.44 -21.24
N ASN A 178 -12.34 -5.56 -21.95
CA ASN A 178 -12.12 -5.56 -23.40
C ASN A 178 -13.35 -5.93 -24.24
N GLU A 179 -14.45 -6.37 -23.63
CA GLU A 179 -15.66 -6.77 -24.39
C GLU A 179 -16.68 -5.63 -24.57
N ASP A 180 -16.63 -4.55 -23.77
CA ASP A 180 -17.59 -3.44 -23.87
C ASP A 180 -17.22 -2.34 -24.90
N ASP A 181 -16.08 -2.45 -25.60
CA ASP A 181 -15.66 -1.48 -26.63
C ASP A 181 -15.84 -2.01 -28.07
N LEU A 182 -16.66 -3.05 -28.24
CA LEU A 182 -16.97 -3.67 -29.53
C LEU A 182 -18.47 -3.75 -29.86
N GLU A 183 -19.30 -2.80 -29.42
CA GLU A 183 -20.61 -2.58 -30.06
C GLU A 183 -21.01 -1.09 -30.11
N LEU A 184 -20.63 -0.39 -31.20
CA LEU A 184 -21.50 0.28 -32.21
C LEU A 184 -20.76 1.32 -33.06
#